data_AF-A0A498HKM2-F1
#
_entry.id   AF-A0A498HKM2-F1
#
_cell.length_a   1.000
_cell.length_b   1.000
_cell.length_c   1.000
_cell.angle_alpha   90.00
_cell.angle_beta   90.00
_cell.angle_gamma   90.00
#
_symmetry.space_group_name_H-M   'P 1'
#
loop_
_entity.id
_entity.type
_entity.pdbx_description
1 polymer ?
#
loop_
_entity_poly.entity_id
_entity_poly.type
_entity_poly.pdbx_seq_one_letter_code
_entity_poly.pdbx_strand_id
1 'polypeptide(L)' 'MFVVGGIGIVLMDLALDRNRAKSVKVSYATAGISSVVLAYVMSMLFIRIKIPGAELEFQFPLRTPIMV' A
#
# COMPACT_ATOMS: atom_id res chain seq x y z
N MET A 1 3.53 -4.36 6.68
CA MET A 1 3.30 -4.02 5.27
C MET A 1 2.07 -4.76 4.76
N PHE A 2 2.24 -5.99 4.26
CA PHE A 2 1.13 -6.79 3.72
C PHE A 2 0.09 -7.24 4.76
N VAL A 3 0.52 -7.65 5.95
CA VAL A 3 -0.41 -8.11 7.01
C VAL A 3 -1.29 -6.95 7.51
N VAL A 4 -0.70 -5.78 7.78
CA VAL A 4 -1.43 -4.57 8.19
C VAL A 4 -2.37 -4.09 7.08
N GLY A 5 -1.94 -4.16 5.81
CA GLY A 5 -2.82 -3.87 4.67
C GLY A 5 -3.99 -4.85 4.56
N GLY A 6 -3.75 -6.15 4.77
CA GLY A 6 -4.79 -7.18 4.78
C GLY A 6 -5.80 -6.98 5.91
N ILE A 7 -5.32 -6.68 7.13
CA ILE A 7 -6.18 -6.33 8.26
C ILE A 7 -6.99 -5.07 7.96
N GLY A 8 -6.40 -4.08 7.28
CA GLY A 8 -7.10 -2.86 6.86
C GLY A 8 -8.30 -3.12 5.94
N ILE A 9 -8.15 -4.03 4.97
CA ILE A 9 -9.25 -4.44 4.09
C ILE A 9 -10.35 -5.17 4.87
N VAL A 10 -9.99 -6.06 5.80
CA VAL A 10 -10.95 -6.76 6.67
C VAL A 10 -11.71 -5.80 7.58
N LEU A 11 -11.04 -4.77 8.10
CA LEU A 11 -11.69 -3.71 8.90
C LEU A 11 -12.66 -2.87 8.06
N MET A 12 -12.31 -2.61 6.80
CA MET A 12 -13.17 -1.89 5.86
C MET A 12 -14.40 -2.71 5.47
N ASP A 13 -14.25 -4.02 5.33
CA ASP A 13 -15.37 -4.95 5.13
C ASP A 13 -16.29 -5.00 6.37
N LEU A 14 -15.71 -5.05 7.57
CA LEU A 14 -16.46 -5.02 8.83
C LEU A 14 -17.20 -3.68 9.06
N ALA A 15 -16.76 -2.59 8.43
CA ALA A 15 -17.44 -1.30 8.48
C ALA A 15 -18.76 -1.28 7.69
N LEU A 16 -18.94 -2.18 6.71
CA LEU A 16 -20.17 -2.33 5.93
C LEU A 16 -21.25 -3.16 6.65
N ASP A 17 -20.90 -3.84 7.74
CA ASP A 17 -21.84 -4.64 8.52
C ASP A 17 -23.00 -3.77 9.06
N ARG A 18 -24.24 -4.20 8.79
CA ARG A 18 -25.45 -3.45 9.15
C ARG A 18 -25.73 -3.43 10.65
N ASN A 19 -25.20 -4.35 11.44
CA ASN A 19 -25.58 -4.57 12.85
C ASN A 19 -24.85 -3.66 13.88
N ARG A 20 -24.00 -2.72 13.45
CA ARG A 20 -23.22 -1.85 14.36
C ARG A 20 -23.70 -0.39 14.42
N ALA A 21 -23.44 0.28 15.54
CA ALA A 21 -23.69 1.71 15.70
C ALA A 21 -22.85 2.54 14.70
N LYS A 22 -23.43 3.61 14.15
CA LYS A 22 -22.81 4.44 13.08
C LYS A 22 -21.40 4.94 13.43
N SER A 23 -21.16 5.32 14.68
CA SER A 23 -19.86 5.79 15.16
C SER A 23 -18.77 4.73 15.04
N VAL A 24 -19.10 3.47 15.33
CA VAL A 24 -18.16 2.35 15.28
C VAL A 24 -17.84 1.98 13.82
N LYS A 25 -18.81 2.10 12.91
CA LYS A 25 -18.59 1.91 11.46
C LYS A 25 -17.62 2.95 10.90
N VAL A 26 -17.80 4.21 11.27
CA VAL A 26 -16.91 5.30 10.84
C VAL A 26 -15.49 5.05 11.34
N SER A 27 -15.34 4.59 12.59
CA SER A 27 -14.02 4.25 13.15
C SER A 27 -13.35 3.09 12.43
N TYR A 28 -14.09 2.03 12.06
CA TYR A 28 -13.54 0.92 11.28
C TYR A 28 -13.17 1.33 9.85
N ALA A 29 -13.98 2.18 9.22
CA ALA A 29 -13.67 2.71 7.89
C ALA A 29 -12.41 3.59 7.92
N THR A 30 -12.27 4.50 8.89
CA THR A 30 -11.08 5.37 8.99
C THR A 30 -9.84 4.59 9.39
N ALA A 31 -9.96 3.60 10.28
CA ALA A 31 -8.87 2.69 10.65
C ALA A 31 -8.44 1.79 9.47
N GLY A 32 -9.40 1.29 8.68
CA GLY A 32 -9.14 0.52 7.47
C GLY A 32 -8.40 1.33 6.40
N ILE A 33 -8.90 2.54 6.08
CA ILE A 33 -8.27 3.42 5.09
C ILE A 33 -6.84 3.81 5.53
N SER A 34 -6.67 4.25 6.78
CA SER A 34 -5.36 4.67 7.29
C SER A 34 -4.33 3.54 7.32
N SER A 35 -4.74 2.32 7.68
CA SER A 35 -3.86 1.14 7.68
C SER A 35 -3.42 0.72 6.27
N VAL A 36 -4.30 0.81 5.26
CA VAL A 36 -3.93 0.54 3.85
C VAL A 36 -2.97 1.60 3.32
N VAL A 37 -3.23 2.88 3.58
CA VAL A 37 -2.34 3.97 3.15
C VAL A 37 -0.94 3.84 3.77
N LEU A 38 -0.86 3.56 5.07
CA LEU A 38 0.41 3.31 5.75
C LEU A 38 1.13 2.07 5.19
N ALA A 39 0.38 1.00 4.92
CA ALA A 39 0.93 -0.20 4.29
C ALA A 39 1.43 0.07 2.86
N TYR A 40 0.86 1.01 2.13
CA TYR A 40 1.37 1.37 0.81
C TYR A 40 2.65 2.22 0.90
N VAL A 41 2.63 3.29 1.69
CA VAL A 41 3.76 4.22 1.83
C VAL A 41 4.99 3.50 2.37
N MET A 42 4.85 2.74 3.46
CA MET A 42 5.98 2.03 4.03
C MET A 42 6.52 0.97 3.03
N SER A 43 5.69 0.44 2.11
CA SER A 43 6.12 -0.59 1.13
C SER A 43 6.95 0.06 0.04
N MET A 44 6.51 1.21 -0.46
CA MET A 44 7.30 2.02 -1.38
C MET A 44 8.63 2.43 -0.76
N LEU A 45 8.62 2.94 0.47
CA LEU A 45 9.86 3.32 1.16
C LEU A 45 10.79 2.13 1.35
N PHE A 46 10.27 0.98 1.78
CA PHE A 46 11.05 -0.23 1.96
C PHE A 46 11.69 -0.72 0.66
N ILE A 47 10.95 -0.71 -0.45
CA ILE A 47 11.46 -1.08 -1.78
C ILE A 47 12.56 -0.11 -2.23
N ARG A 48 12.37 1.20 -2.02
CA ARG A 48 13.37 2.22 -2.40
C ARG A 48 14.65 2.16 -1.58
N ILE A 49 14.56 1.82 -0.30
CA ILE A 49 15.75 1.64 0.56
C ILE A 49 16.50 0.37 0.17
N LYS A 50 15.78 -0.71 -0.15
CA LYS A 50 16.42 -1.98 -0.56
C LYS A 50 16.99 -1.95 -1.98
N ILE A 51 16.35 -1.25 -2.91
CA ILE A 51 16.75 -1.16 -4.32
C ILE A 51 16.78 0.32 -4.72
N PRO A 52 17.90 1.02 -4.44
CA PRO A 52 18.05 2.42 -4.86
C PRO A 52 18.13 2.47 -6.39
N GLY A 53 17.11 3.04 -7.04
CA GLY A 53 17.08 3.22 -8.50
C GLY A 53 16.13 2.33 -9.29
N ALA A 54 15.18 1.61 -8.66
CA ALA A 54 14.19 0.79 -9.38
C ALA A 54 13.34 1.54 -10.45
N GLU A 55 13.33 2.89 -10.45
CA GLU A 55 12.71 3.69 -11.53
C GLU A 55 13.53 3.66 -12.84
N LEU A 56 14.86 3.49 -12.76
CA LEU A 56 15.77 3.57 -13.90
C LEU A 56 15.70 2.34 -14.81
N GLU A 57 15.34 1.16 -14.31
CA GLU A 57 15.22 -0.03 -15.17
C GLU A 57 13.98 -0.01 -16.09
N PHE A 58 12.87 0.59 -15.63
CA PHE A 58 11.66 0.67 -16.48
C PHE A 58 11.76 1.76 -17.57
N GLN A 59 12.69 2.70 -17.42
CA GLN A 59 12.97 3.74 -18.42
C GLN A 59 14.14 3.40 -19.37
N PHE A 60 14.91 2.34 -19.10
CA PHE A 60 16.09 1.95 -19.89
C PHE A 60 16.00 0.56 -20.60
N PRO A 61 14.93 0.21 -21.33
CA PRO A 61 15.03 -0.82 -22.37
C PRO A 61 15.64 -0.28 -23.69
N LEU A 62 15.99 1.02 -23.77
CA LEU A 62 16.42 1.69 -25.02
C LEU A 62 17.87 2.21 -25.04
N ARG A 63 18.69 1.96 -24.03
CA ARG A 63 20.13 2.24 -24.13
C ARG A 63 20.88 0.96 -24.47
N THR A 64 20.83 0.66 -25.76
CA THR A 64 21.68 -0.27 -26.49
C THR A 64 23.08 -0.41 -25.87
N PRO A 65 23.63 -1.64 -25.75
CA PRO A 65 25.06 -1.82 -25.62
C PRO A 65 25.67 -1.63 -27.01
N ILE A 66 26.04 -0.40 -27.36
CA ILE A 66 26.96 -0.19 -28.48
C ILE A 66 28.32 0.05 -27.86
N MET A 67 29.16 -0.98 -27.95
CA MET A 67 30.60 -0.89 -27.77
C MET A 67 31.14 0.24 -28.66
N VAL A 68 31.75 1.27 -28.05
CA VAL A 68 32.86 2.07 -28.58
C VAL A 68 33.77 2.41 -27.42
#